data_AF-A0A431IUX8-F1
#
_entry.id   AF-A0A431IUX8-F1
#
_cell.length_a   1.000
_cell.length_b   1.000
_cell.length_c   1.000
_cell.angle_alpha   90.00
_cell.angle_beta   90.00
_cell.angle_gamma   90.00
#
_symmetry.space_group_name_H-M   'P 1'
#
loop_
_entity.id
_entity.type
_entity.pdbx_description
1 polymer ?
#
loop_
_entity_poly.entity_id
_entity_poly.type
_entity_poly.pdbx_seq_one_letter_code
_entity_poly.pdbx_strand_id
1 'polypeptide(L)'
;MKKYLTLLVLCASSSFAMTDVDFSSDFYKDPTHFTCNGKKISPQSTINNLLMNCKNAKVIEHDEPTPNQNAQMHNANAGSSMDYNEVDGSSQFTVDVVKFLDDKNSSMTCKFLNNQLKKCKYKPVKSTNVPSSAPLTNVKTTASAPVN
;
A
#
# COMPACT_ATOMS: atom_id res chain seq x y z
N MET A 1 -51.04 13.42 12.52
CA MET A 1 -50.24 12.22 12.15
C MET A 1 -48.76 12.59 12.22
N LYS A 2 -48.02 12.11 13.24
CA LYS A 2 -46.57 12.35 13.37
C LYS A 2 -45.83 11.39 12.45
N LYS A 3 -45.15 11.92 11.42
CA LYS A 3 -44.30 11.13 10.52
C LYS A 3 -42.89 11.08 11.10
N TYR A 4 -42.46 9.90 11.54
CA TYR A 4 -41.10 9.63 11.97
C TYR A 4 -40.21 9.55 10.73
N LEU A 5 -39.26 10.48 10.62
CA LEU A 5 -38.24 10.48 9.58
C LEU A 5 -37.10 9.55 10.04
N THR A 6 -37.08 8.33 9.53
CA THR A 6 -36.00 7.35 9.76
C THR A 6 -34.74 7.84 9.05
N LEU A 7 -33.72 8.20 9.83
CA LEU A 7 -32.40 8.63 9.34
C LEU A 7 -31.63 7.39 8.85
N LEU A 8 -31.38 7.30 7.55
CA LEU A 8 -30.55 6.26 6.94
C LEU A 8 -29.08 6.50 7.34
N VAL A 9 -28.54 5.68 8.25
CA VAL A 9 -27.10 5.66 8.55
C VAL A 9 -26.40 4.97 7.37
N LEU A 10 -25.89 5.78 6.44
CA LEU A 10 -24.99 5.33 5.39
C LEU A 10 -23.66 4.93 6.03
N CYS A 11 -23.44 3.63 6.23
CA CYS A 11 -22.12 3.07 6.53
C CYS A 11 -21.18 3.33 5.35
N ALA A 12 -20.47 4.46 5.38
CA ALA A 12 -19.43 4.76 4.42
C ALA A 12 -18.20 3.87 4.70
N SER A 13 -18.14 2.72 4.02
CA SER A 13 -16.93 1.91 3.94
C SER A 13 -15.89 2.66 3.11
N SER A 14 -15.03 3.43 3.78
CA SER A 14 -13.90 4.10 3.13
C SER A 14 -12.91 3.06 2.61
N SER A 15 -12.99 2.79 1.30
CA SER A 15 -11.99 2.07 0.53
C SER A 15 -10.81 3.01 0.25
N PHE A 16 -9.81 3.00 1.13
CA PHE A 16 -8.55 3.69 0.86
C PHE A 16 -7.81 2.98 -0.28
N ALA A 17 -7.49 3.74 -1.33
CA ALA A 17 -6.62 3.34 -2.42
C ALA A 17 -5.20 3.06 -1.89
N MET A 18 -4.48 2.16 -2.54
CA MET A 18 -3.06 1.94 -2.22
C MET A 18 -2.23 3.13 -2.71
N THR A 19 -1.20 3.50 -1.96
CA THR A 19 -0.27 4.59 -2.27
C THR A 19 0.98 4.03 -2.92
N ASP A 20 1.55 4.74 -3.90
CA ASP A 20 2.83 4.35 -4.50
C ASP A 20 3.97 4.56 -3.49
N VAL A 21 4.89 3.60 -3.43
CA VAL A 21 6.13 3.75 -2.66
C VAL A 21 7.07 4.65 -3.46
N ASP A 22 7.36 5.83 -2.92
CA ASP A 22 8.43 6.68 -3.41
C ASP A 22 9.74 6.29 -2.71
N PHE A 23 10.61 5.59 -3.45
CA PHE A 23 11.92 5.14 -2.98
C PHE A 23 12.91 6.27 -2.67
N SER A 24 12.58 7.52 -3.00
CA SER A 24 13.38 8.71 -2.69
C SER A 24 12.85 9.49 -1.47
N SER A 25 11.63 9.20 -1.03
CA SER A 25 10.96 9.90 0.07
C SER A 25 11.63 9.65 1.42
N ASP A 26 11.55 10.61 2.34
CA ASP A 26 12.06 10.43 3.71
C ASP A 26 11.29 9.35 4.49
N PHE A 27 9.99 9.18 4.18
CA PHE A 27 9.19 8.07 4.70
C PHE A 27 9.77 6.72 4.30
N TYR A 28 10.25 6.59 3.06
CA TYR A 28 10.98 5.41 2.63
C TYR A 28 12.37 5.31 3.27
N LYS A 29 13.11 6.41 3.48
CA LYS A 29 14.46 6.34 4.06
C LYS A 29 14.48 5.88 5.52
N ASP A 30 13.40 6.07 6.26
CA ASP A 30 13.29 5.54 7.62
C ASP A 30 13.47 4.01 7.64
N PRO A 31 14.43 3.47 8.43
CA PRO A 31 14.79 2.05 8.40
C PRO A 31 13.68 1.12 8.91
N THR A 32 12.65 1.65 9.57
CA THR A 32 11.56 0.87 10.16
C THR A 32 10.38 0.65 9.20
N HIS A 33 10.34 1.33 8.05
CA HIS A 33 9.24 1.20 7.08
C HIS A 33 9.57 0.20 5.99
N PHE A 34 8.56 -0.45 5.41
CA PHE A 34 8.73 -1.32 4.23
C PHE A 34 9.82 -2.38 4.42
N THR A 35 9.80 -3.07 5.57
CA THR A 35 10.72 -4.17 5.86
C THR A 35 9.99 -5.51 5.84
N CYS A 36 10.73 -6.56 5.49
CA CYS A 36 10.30 -7.93 5.67
C CYS A 36 11.38 -8.69 6.43
N ASN A 37 11.04 -9.22 7.60
CA ASN A 37 11.98 -9.84 8.53
C ASN A 37 13.19 -8.92 8.82
N GLY A 38 12.92 -7.63 9.02
CA GLY A 38 13.93 -6.58 9.25
C GLY A 38 14.74 -6.17 8.02
N LYS A 39 14.54 -6.80 6.85
CA LYS A 39 15.22 -6.43 5.61
C LYS A 39 14.41 -5.39 4.85
N LYS A 40 15.04 -4.27 4.51
CA LYS A 40 14.43 -3.19 3.74
C LYS A 40 14.08 -3.66 2.33
N ILE A 41 12.84 -3.45 1.92
CA ILE A 41 12.41 -3.63 0.52
C ILE A 41 12.99 -2.48 -0.29
N SER A 42 13.60 -2.79 -1.42
CA SER A 42 14.29 -1.82 -2.26
C SER A 42 14.14 -2.17 -3.74
N PRO A 43 14.52 -1.27 -4.67
CA PRO A 43 14.55 -1.56 -6.10
C PRO A 43 15.37 -2.81 -6.48
N GLN A 44 16.33 -3.21 -5.64
CA GLN A 44 17.15 -4.42 -5.83
C GLN A 44 16.53 -5.70 -5.25
N SER A 45 15.38 -5.60 -4.58
CA SER A 45 14.68 -6.77 -4.05
C SER A 45 14.23 -7.66 -5.20
N THR A 46 14.38 -8.97 -5.03
CA THR A 46 13.94 -9.98 -6.00
C THR A 46 12.64 -10.62 -5.55
N ILE A 47 11.89 -11.21 -6.49
CA ILE A 47 10.67 -11.97 -6.18
C ILE A 47 10.97 -13.02 -5.09
N ASN A 48 12.04 -13.81 -5.27
CA ASN A 48 12.41 -14.84 -4.31
C ASN A 48 12.72 -14.27 -2.92
N ASN A 49 13.38 -13.10 -2.83
CA ASN A 49 13.62 -12.45 -1.55
C ASN A 49 12.30 -12.13 -0.84
N LEU A 50 11.32 -11.57 -1.56
CA LEU A 50 10.01 -11.26 -0.99
C LEU A 50 9.25 -12.52 -0.57
N LEU A 51 9.26 -13.57 -1.39
CA LEU A 51 8.59 -14.84 -1.09
C LEU A 51 9.15 -15.52 0.18
N MET A 52 10.46 -15.43 0.41
CA MET A 52 11.10 -16.05 1.57
C MET A 52 11.01 -15.22 2.86
N ASN A 53 10.95 -13.89 2.76
CA ASN A 53 11.10 -13.01 3.94
C ASN A 53 9.80 -12.30 4.35
N CYS A 54 8.85 -12.11 3.43
CA CYS A 54 7.63 -11.35 3.70
C CYS A 54 6.46 -12.27 4.08
N LYS A 55 5.60 -11.79 4.97
CA LYS A 55 4.41 -12.54 5.39
C LYS A 55 3.41 -12.65 4.25
N ASN A 56 2.82 -13.84 4.07
CA ASN A 56 1.78 -14.11 3.06
C ASN A 56 2.20 -13.75 1.63
N ALA A 57 3.50 -13.81 1.33
CA ALA A 57 4.02 -13.44 0.04
C ALA A 57 3.65 -14.47 -1.03
N LYS A 58 3.13 -13.98 -2.16
CA LYS A 58 2.77 -14.79 -3.32
C LYS A 58 2.82 -13.99 -4.61
N VAL A 59 3.21 -14.66 -5.70
CA VAL A 59 2.97 -14.17 -7.06
C VAL A 59 1.48 -14.31 -7.35
N ILE A 60 0.84 -13.22 -7.76
CA ILE A 60 -0.61 -13.17 -8.05
C ILE A 60 -0.92 -12.99 -9.54
N GLU A 61 0.08 -12.62 -10.33
CA GLU A 61 0.01 -12.39 -11.77
C GLU A 61 1.40 -12.70 -12.32
N HIS A 62 1.43 -13.43 -13.42
CA HIS A 62 2.65 -13.78 -14.17
C HIS A 62 2.26 -13.75 -15.64
N ASP A 63 2.70 -12.70 -16.33
CA ASP A 63 2.43 -12.49 -17.74
C ASP A 63 3.73 -12.68 -18.51
N GLU A 64 3.72 -13.65 -19.42
CA GLU A 64 4.73 -13.83 -20.46
C GLU A 64 4.21 -13.25 -21.78
N PRO A 65 5.07 -12.68 -22.63
CA PRO A 65 4.62 -12.08 -23.87
C PRO A 65 4.25 -13.19 -24.85
N THR A 66 3.00 -13.19 -25.33
CA THR A 66 2.67 -13.97 -26.54
C THR A 66 3.17 -13.21 -27.77
N PRO A 67 3.58 -13.89 -28.87
CA PRO A 67 4.12 -13.23 -30.07
C PRO A 67 3.24 -12.12 -30.67
N ASN A 68 1.93 -12.15 -30.41
CA ASN A 68 0.94 -11.21 -30.93
C ASN A 68 0.67 -10.01 -29.99
N GLN A 69 1.04 -10.10 -28.70
CA GLN A 69 0.87 -9.01 -27.72
C GLN A 69 1.95 -7.92 -27.84
N ASN A 70 3.11 -8.24 -28.41
CA ASN A 70 4.16 -7.26 -28.72
C ASN A 70 3.66 -6.17 -29.69
N ALA A 71 2.75 -6.48 -30.61
CA ALA A 71 2.23 -5.51 -31.58
C ALA A 71 1.15 -4.57 -31.00
N GLN A 72 0.34 -5.04 -30.03
CA GLN A 72 -0.73 -4.25 -29.43
C GLN A 72 -0.26 -3.30 -28.31
N MET A 73 0.86 -3.60 -27.64
CA MET A 73 1.37 -2.74 -26.56
C MET A 73 2.16 -1.51 -27.03
N HIS A 74 2.53 -1.45 -28.32
CA HIS A 74 3.05 -0.23 -28.94
C HIS A 74 1.95 0.81 -29.23
N ASN A 75 0.66 0.46 -29.08
CA ASN A 75 -0.46 1.39 -29.17
C ASN A 75 -1.05 1.67 -27.79
N ALA A 76 -0.86 2.90 -27.36
CA ALA A 76 -1.43 3.59 -26.20
C ALA A 76 -2.70 3.01 -25.52
N ASN A 77 -2.75 3.22 -24.20
CA ASN A 77 -3.95 3.23 -23.31
C ASN A 77 -4.46 1.91 -22.69
N ALA A 78 -3.61 1.19 -21.94
CA ALA A 78 -4.10 0.23 -20.94
C ALA A 78 -3.77 0.67 -19.50
N GLY A 79 -4.37 1.78 -19.05
CA GLY A 79 -4.75 2.07 -17.63
C GLY A 79 -3.73 1.99 -16.49
N SER A 80 -2.48 1.60 -16.73
CA SER A 80 -1.40 1.50 -15.75
C SER A 80 -0.19 2.13 -16.40
N SER A 81 0.04 3.41 -16.09
CA SER A 81 1.21 4.19 -16.50
C SER A 81 2.49 3.48 -16.07
N MET A 82 2.99 2.60 -16.92
CA MET A 82 4.38 2.18 -16.97
C MET A 82 4.88 2.67 -18.33
N ASP A 83 5.96 3.43 -18.30
CA ASP A 83 6.63 3.90 -19.49
C ASP A 83 7.42 2.71 -20.05
N TYR A 84 6.78 1.93 -20.94
CA TYR A 84 7.36 0.74 -21.56
C TYR A 84 8.25 1.09 -22.76
N ASN A 85 8.54 2.37 -23.00
CA ASN A 85 9.39 2.83 -24.10
C ASN A 85 10.89 2.45 -23.95
N GLU A 86 11.27 1.83 -22.83
CA GLU A 86 12.65 1.39 -22.57
C GLU A 86 12.92 -0.07 -22.99
N VAL A 87 11.91 -0.79 -23.46
CA VAL A 87 12.07 -2.16 -23.95
C VAL A 87 12.40 -2.09 -25.44
N ASP A 88 13.62 -2.48 -25.83
CA ASP A 88 13.95 -2.58 -27.24
C ASP A 88 12.94 -3.50 -27.95
N GLY A 89 12.57 -3.15 -29.18
CA GLY A 89 11.51 -3.81 -29.94
C GLY A 89 11.79 -5.27 -30.33
N SER A 90 12.67 -5.98 -29.63
CA SER A 90 13.00 -7.39 -29.84
C SER A 90 12.83 -8.27 -28.59
N SER A 91 12.59 -7.68 -27.42
CA SER A 91 12.79 -8.39 -26.16
C SER A 91 11.48 -8.95 -25.59
N GLN A 92 11.41 -10.28 -25.45
CA GLN A 92 10.42 -10.94 -24.59
C GLN A 92 10.56 -10.35 -23.18
N PHE A 93 9.50 -9.70 -22.67
CA PHE A 93 9.48 -9.18 -21.31
C PHE A 93 8.47 -9.94 -20.44
N THR A 94 8.86 -10.26 -19.21
CA THR A 94 7.95 -10.87 -18.22
C THR A 94 7.48 -9.83 -17.22
N VAL A 95 6.19 -9.88 -16.87
CA VAL A 95 5.61 -9.04 -15.82
C VAL A 95 5.11 -9.95 -14.70
N ASP A 96 5.64 -9.73 -13.50
CA ASP A 96 5.19 -10.42 -12.29
C ASP A 96 4.61 -9.43 -11.30
N VAL A 97 3.54 -9.81 -10.63
CA VAL A 97 2.99 -9.05 -9.50
C VAL A 97 3.04 -9.89 -8.24
N VAL A 98 3.73 -9.37 -7.22
CA VAL A 98 3.87 -10.04 -5.92
C VAL A 98 3.07 -9.27 -4.87
N LYS A 99 2.20 -9.98 -4.15
CA LYS A 99 1.44 -9.43 -3.02
C LYS A 99 1.93 -10.06 -1.72
N PHE A 100 2.11 -9.23 -0.69
CA PHE A 100 2.61 -9.65 0.62
C PHE A 100 2.23 -8.63 1.71
N LEU A 101 2.59 -8.92 2.97
CA LEU A 101 2.54 -7.98 4.08
C LEU A 101 3.96 -7.65 4.56
N ASP A 102 4.21 -6.37 4.83
CA ASP A 102 5.45 -5.93 5.49
C ASP A 102 5.43 -6.27 7.01
N ASP A 103 6.53 -5.99 7.72
CA ASP A 103 6.64 -6.27 9.16
C ASP A 103 5.62 -5.49 10.01
N LYS A 104 5.18 -4.32 9.53
CA LYS A 104 4.11 -3.49 10.12
C LYS A 104 2.72 -3.92 9.66
N ASN A 105 2.61 -5.06 8.97
CA ASN A 105 1.41 -5.64 8.39
C ASN A 105 0.73 -4.79 7.29
N SER A 106 1.43 -3.78 6.74
CA SER A 106 0.96 -3.02 5.59
C SER A 106 0.81 -3.97 4.40
N SER A 107 -0.31 -3.89 3.68
CA SER A 107 -0.49 -4.67 2.46
C SER A 107 0.34 -4.06 1.35
N MET A 108 1.22 -4.86 0.76
CA MET A 108 2.12 -4.47 -0.31
C MET A 108 1.76 -5.21 -1.60
N THR A 109 1.84 -4.52 -2.73
CA THR A 109 1.77 -5.09 -4.08
C THR A 109 2.91 -4.51 -4.90
N CYS A 110 3.85 -5.34 -5.31
CA CYS A 110 5.01 -4.93 -6.10
C CYS A 110 4.96 -5.57 -7.49
N LYS A 111 5.26 -4.76 -8.51
CA LYS A 111 5.38 -5.16 -9.90
C LYS A 111 6.85 -5.31 -10.29
N PHE A 112 7.15 -6.40 -10.98
CA PHE A 112 8.45 -6.71 -11.51
C PHE A 112 8.36 -6.75 -13.04
N LEU A 113 9.37 -6.21 -13.69
CA LEU A 113 9.58 -6.33 -15.13
C LEU A 113 10.92 -7.03 -15.33
N ASN A 114 10.94 -8.17 -16.02
CA ASN A 114 12.15 -8.98 -16.24
C ASN A 114 12.88 -9.28 -14.92
N ASN A 115 12.14 -9.74 -13.90
CA ASN A 115 12.62 -10.00 -12.55
C ASN A 115 13.18 -8.78 -11.78
N GLN A 116 13.08 -7.55 -12.31
CA GLN A 116 13.50 -6.33 -11.61
C GLN A 116 12.30 -5.60 -11.00
N LEU A 117 12.42 -5.20 -9.74
CA LEU A 117 11.37 -4.45 -9.05
C LEU A 117 11.24 -3.05 -9.65
N LYS A 118 10.09 -2.74 -10.24
CA LYS A 118 9.83 -1.43 -10.88
C LYS A 118 8.96 -0.52 -10.04
N LYS A 119 7.94 -1.09 -9.39
CA LYS A 119 6.94 -0.29 -8.66
C LYS A 119 6.36 -1.07 -7.51
N CYS A 120 6.19 -0.42 -6.35
CA CYS A 120 5.44 -0.98 -5.23
C CYS A 120 4.32 -0.03 -4.83
N LYS A 121 3.20 -0.62 -4.42
CA LYS A 121 2.08 0.06 -3.80
C LYS A 121 1.87 -0.49 -2.41
N TYR A 122 1.52 0.37 -1.46
CA TYR A 122 1.24 -0.02 -0.09
C TYR A 122 -0.09 0.52 0.39
N LYS A 123 -0.71 -0.22 1.31
CA LYS A 123 -1.84 0.24 2.09
C LYS A 123 -1.52 -0.02 3.55
N PRO A 124 -1.37 1.03 4.37
CA PRO A 124 -1.14 0.84 5.79
C PRO A 124 -2.33 0.10 6.39
N VAL A 125 -2.09 -0.71 7.42
CA VAL A 125 -3.18 -1.23 8.25
C VAL A 125 -3.94 -0.03 8.79
N LYS A 126 -5.27 -0.01 8.62
CA LYS A 126 -6.09 0.99 9.31
C LYS A 126 -5.77 0.83 10.80
N SER A 127 -5.09 1.81 11.40
CA SER A 127 -5.10 1.91 12.84
C SER A 127 -6.57 2.00 13.21
N THR A 128 -7.09 0.99 13.90
CA THR A 128 -8.37 1.07 14.60
C THR A 128 -8.16 2.09 15.72
N ASN A 129 -8.12 3.38 15.34
CA ASN A 129 -8.36 4.44 16.30
C ASN A 129 -9.83 4.30 16.66
N VAL A 130 -10.09 3.47 17.68
CA VAL A 130 -11.33 3.56 18.45
C VAL A 130 -11.47 5.03 18.82
N PRO A 131 -12.57 5.71 18.50
CA PRO A 131 -12.81 7.04 19.04
C PRO A 131 -12.77 6.87 20.55
N SER A 132 -11.83 7.54 21.22
CA SER A 132 -11.92 7.72 22.66
C SER A 132 -13.13 8.62 22.89
N SER A 133 -14.30 8.00 22.99
CA SER A 133 -15.51 8.62 23.49
C SER A 133 -15.26 8.88 24.98
N ALA A 134 -14.94 10.12 25.31
CA ALA A 134 -14.94 10.59 26.69
C ALA A 134 -16.29 10.32 27.36
N PRO A 135 -16.32 10.21 28.70
CA PRO A 135 -17.43 10.79 29.45
C PRO A 135 -16.97 11.88 30.44
N LEU A 136 -17.46 13.10 30.17
CA LEU A 136 -18.18 14.02 31.06
C LEU A 136 -17.69 14.28 32.51
N THR A 137 -17.21 15.51 32.71
CA THR A 137 -17.53 16.50 33.77
C THR A 137 -18.13 16.04 35.12
N ASN A 138 -17.40 16.32 36.21
CA ASN A 138 -17.80 17.02 37.47
C ASN A 138 -16.60 16.90 38.44
N VAL A 139 -16.05 17.91 39.12
CA VAL A 139 -16.66 18.87 40.06
C VAL A 139 -15.74 20.09 40.23
N LYS A 140 -16.35 21.26 40.28
CA LYS A 140 -15.81 22.54 40.77
C LYS A 140 -15.66 22.50 42.30
N THR A 141 -14.46 22.74 42.85
CA THR A 141 -14.29 23.33 44.18
C THR A 141 -13.06 24.23 44.24
N THR A 142 -13.32 25.50 44.55
CA THR A 142 -12.41 26.59 44.88
C THR A 142 -11.69 26.33 46.20
N ALA A 143 -10.39 26.62 46.32
CA ALA A 143 -9.80 27.09 47.58
C ALA A 143 -8.45 27.79 47.33
N SER A 144 -8.37 29.02 47.83
CA SER A 144 -7.23 29.94 47.82
C SER A 144 -6.11 29.52 48.79
N ALA A 145 -4.86 29.86 48.41
CA ALA A 145 -3.64 30.15 49.20
C ALA A 145 -3.29 29.35 50.48
N PRO A 146 -1.98 29.22 50.74
CA PRO A 146 -1.45 30.07 51.81
C PRO A 146 -0.18 30.85 51.42
N VAL A 147 -0.10 32.02 52.06
CA VAL A 147 1.04 32.93 52.17
C VAL A 147 2.18 32.25 52.93
N ASN A 148 3.42 32.50 52.49
CA ASN A 148 4.51 32.81 53.41
C ASN A 148 5.30 33.97 52.83
#